data_AF-A0A9W5PJS8-F1
#
_entry.id   AF-A0A9W5PJS8-F1
#
_cell.length_a   1.000
_cell.length_b   1.000
_cell.length_c   1.000
_cell.angle_alpha   90.00
_cell.angle_beta   90.00
_cell.angle_gamma   90.00
#
_symmetry.space_group_name_H-M   'P 1'
#
loop_
_entity.id
_entity.type
_entity.pdbx_description
1 polymer ?
#
loop_
_entity_poly.entity_id
_entity_poly.type
_entity_poly.pdbx_seq_one_letter_code
_entity_poly.pdbx_strand_id
1 'polypeptide(L)'
;MLAVRWYLRYSLSYRDLVEMLEERGLSLAHTTIMRWVHRYGSDLDKLVRRYLKKTNDSWRVDETYIKVKGKWMYLYRAVDSEGNTIDFYL
;
A
#
# COMPACT_ATOMS: atom_id res chain seq x y z
N MET A 1 -0.93 -15.75 0.82
CA MET A 1 -1.19 -14.28 0.86
C MET A 1 0.01 -13.43 1.28
N LEU A 2 1.19 -13.99 1.58
CA LEU A 2 2.35 -13.22 2.06
C LEU A 2 2.78 -12.09 1.09
N ALA A 3 2.82 -12.38 -0.22
CA ALA A 3 3.18 -11.40 -1.25
C ALA A 3 2.25 -10.19 -1.30
N VAL A 4 0.92 -10.39 -1.14
CA VAL A 4 -0.06 -9.29 -1.14
C VAL A 4 0.13 -8.41 0.09
N ARG A 5 0.34 -9.01 1.27
CA ARG A 5 0.63 -8.26 2.50
C ARG A 5 1.94 -7.47 2.39
N TRP A 6 2.98 -8.06 1.80
CA TRP A 6 4.25 -7.38 1.60
C TRP A 6 4.13 -6.21 0.65
N TYR A 7 3.42 -6.39 -0.47
CA TYR A 7 3.12 -5.31 -1.41
C TYR A 7 2.39 -4.13 -0.74
N LEU A 8 1.40 -4.41 0.10
CA LEU A 8 0.60 -3.36 0.76
C LEU A 8 1.33 -2.69 1.92
N ARG A 9 2.36 -3.32 2.50
CA ARG A 9 3.07 -2.81 3.69
C ARG A 9 4.40 -2.14 3.37
N TYR A 10 5.10 -2.61 2.36
CA TYR A 10 6.45 -2.16 2.01
C TYR A 10 6.46 -1.56 0.62
N SER A 11 7.40 -0.66 0.34
CA SER A 11 7.60 -0.04 -0.97
C SER A 11 8.29 -1.00 -1.95
N LEU A 12 7.76 -2.22 -2.11
CA LEU A 12 8.27 -3.26 -2.98
C LEU A 12 7.55 -3.26 -4.32
N SER A 13 8.31 -3.40 -5.41
CA SER A 13 7.76 -3.62 -6.74
C SER A 13 7.24 -5.06 -6.89
N TYR A 14 6.36 -5.29 -7.87
CA TYR A 14 5.92 -6.66 -8.19
C TYR A 14 7.07 -7.56 -8.66
N ARG A 15 8.15 -6.99 -9.19
CA ARG A 15 9.33 -7.74 -9.61
C ARG A 15 10.15 -8.17 -8.40
N ASP A 16 10.38 -7.26 -7.46
CA ASP A 16 11.08 -7.53 -6.20
C ASP A 16 10.37 -8.67 -5.45
N LEU A 17 9.03 -8.65 -5.44
CA LEU A 17 8.25 -9.73 -4.83
C LEU A 17 8.38 -11.07 -5.54
N VAL A 18 8.54 -11.09 -6.87
CA VAL A 18 8.78 -12.32 -7.62
C VAL A 18 10.16 -12.86 -7.27
N GLU A 19 11.19 -12.02 -7.27
CA GLU A 19 12.57 -12.40 -6.92
C GLU A 19 12.63 -12.99 -5.50
N MET A 20 12.02 -12.33 -4.52
CA MET A 20 11.93 -12.84 -3.14
C MET A 20 11.17 -14.18 -3.02
N LEU A 21 10.24 -14.47 -3.92
CA LEU A 21 9.51 -15.73 -3.94
C LEU A 21 10.29 -16.82 -4.66
N GLU A 22 11.05 -16.47 -5.70
CA GLU A 22 11.96 -17.37 -6.40
C GLU A 22 13.08 -17.86 -5.48
N GLU A 23 13.66 -16.99 -4.65
CA GLU A 23 14.61 -17.37 -3.59
C GLU A 23 14.03 -18.41 -2.61
N ARG A 24 12.70 -18.46 -2.49
CA ARG A 24 11.97 -19.41 -1.65
C ARG A 24 11.45 -20.64 -2.43
N GLY A 25 11.85 -20.80 -3.69
CA GLY A 25 11.47 -21.91 -4.56
C GLY A 25 10.11 -21.76 -5.22
N LEU A 26 9.50 -20.57 -5.21
CA LEU A 26 8.19 -20.31 -5.82
C LEU A 26 8.34 -19.45 -7.09
N SER A 27 8.32 -20.10 -8.26
CA SER A 27 8.33 -19.39 -9.55
C SER A 27 6.91 -18.93 -9.93
N LEU A 28 6.73 -17.61 -10.02
CA LEU A 28 5.44 -16.97 -10.32
C LEU A 28 5.65 -15.75 -11.22
N ALA A 29 4.74 -15.54 -12.17
CA ALA A 29 4.73 -14.29 -12.92
C ALA A 29 4.27 -13.12 -12.03
N HIS A 30 4.89 -11.95 -12.21
CA HIS A 30 4.52 -10.71 -11.49
C HIS A 30 3.03 -10.33 -11.67
N THR A 31 2.43 -10.68 -12.81
CA THR A 31 1.00 -10.49 -13.09
C THR A 31 0.09 -11.29 -12.16
N THR A 32 0.56 -12.43 -11.64
CA THR A 32 -0.19 -13.24 -10.68
C THR A 32 -0.32 -12.51 -9.35
N ILE A 33 0.77 -11.90 -8.87
CA ILE A 33 0.76 -11.07 -7.66
C ILE A 33 -0.12 -9.84 -7.87
N MET A 34 -0.01 -9.17 -9.01
CA MET A 34 -0.87 -8.03 -9.37
C MET A 34 -2.37 -8.40 -9.31
N ARG A 35 -2.78 -9.53 -9.90
CA ARG A 35 -4.17 -10.01 -9.85
C ARG A 35 -4.63 -10.30 -8.42
N TRP A 36 -3.75 -10.87 -7.58
CA TRP A 36 -4.07 -11.09 -6.16
C TRP A 36 -4.20 -9.79 -5.39
N VAL A 37 -3.33 -8.80 -5.62
CA VAL A 37 -3.45 -7.48 -4.99
C VAL A 37 -4.76 -6.80 -5.40
N HIS A 38 -5.11 -6.82 -6.68
CA HIS A 38 -6.38 -6.26 -7.15
C HIS A 38 -7.61 -6.96 -6.55
N ARG A 39 -7.54 -8.29 -6.36
CA ARG A 39 -8.66 -9.06 -5.82
C ARG A 39 -8.81 -8.92 -4.31
N TYR A 40 -7.70 -9.03 -3.56
CA TYR A 40 -7.72 -9.16 -2.11
C TYR A 40 -7.28 -7.90 -1.38
N GLY A 41 -6.76 -6.89 -2.08
CA GLY A 41 -6.18 -5.70 -1.46
C GLY A 41 -7.20 -4.93 -0.62
N SER A 42 -8.40 -4.73 -1.16
CA SER A 42 -9.49 -4.03 -0.46
C SER A 42 -10.01 -4.81 0.76
N ASP A 43 -10.12 -6.13 0.68
CA ASP A 43 -10.54 -6.97 1.79
C ASP A 43 -9.51 -6.98 2.91
N LEU A 44 -8.22 -7.10 2.55
CA LEU A 44 -7.13 -7.02 3.51
C LEU A 44 -7.03 -5.65 4.17
N ASP A 45 -7.22 -4.56 3.42
CA ASP A 45 -7.24 -3.20 3.96
C ASP A 45 -8.37 -3.04 4.99
N LYS A 46 -9.60 -3.49 4.67
CA LYS A 46 -10.74 -3.46 5.61
C LYS A 46 -10.48 -4.26 6.89
N LEU A 47 -9.82 -5.40 6.78
CA LEU A 47 -9.46 -6.22 7.95
C LEU A 47 -8.38 -5.54 8.79
N VAL A 48 -7.35 -4.97 8.16
CA VAL A 48 -6.23 -4.32 8.86
C VAL A 48 -6.65 -2.99 9.48
N ARG A 49 -7.52 -2.21 8.84
CA ARG A 49 -8.02 -0.92 9.35
C ARG A 49 -8.66 -1.04 10.74
N ARG A 50 -9.25 -2.18 11.08
CA ARG A 50 -9.82 -2.44 12.43
C ARG A 50 -8.76 -2.47 13.53
N TYR A 51 -7.51 -2.76 13.18
CA TYR A 51 -6.38 -2.83 14.10
C TYR A 51 -5.50 -1.57 14.06
N LEU A 52 -5.80 -0.61 13.17
CA LEU A 52 -5.15 0.70 13.21
C LEU A 52 -5.61 1.43 14.49
N LYS A 53 -4.65 1.99 15.22
CA LYS A 53 -4.94 2.78 16.42
C LYS A 53 -5.84 3.95 16.05
N LYS A 54 -6.73 4.34 16.98
CA LYS A 54 -7.43 5.63 16.87
C LYS A 54 -6.39 6.74 16.81
N THR A 55 -6.55 7.62 15.83
CA THR A 55 -5.69 8.78 15.63
C THR A 55 -5.98 9.83 16.69
N ASN A 56 -4.95 10.59 17.06
CA ASN A 56 -5.02 11.63 18.09
C ASN A 56 -5.79 12.88 17.62
N ASP A 57 -6.08 13.81 18.54
CA ASP A 57 -6.84 15.05 18.25
C ASP A 57 -6.05 16.07 17.40
N SER A 58 -4.76 15.82 17.13
CA SER A 58 -3.90 16.66 16.29
C SER A 58 -3.45 15.91 15.04
N TRP A 59 -3.71 16.51 13.87
CA TRP A 59 -3.35 15.99 12.56
C TRP A 59 -2.74 17.08 11.66
N ARG A 60 -1.96 16.66 10.67
CA ARG A 60 -1.34 17.50 9.63
C ARG A 60 -1.71 16.93 8.26
N VAL A 61 -1.72 17.81 7.26
CA VAL A 61 -1.92 17.41 5.86
C VAL A 61 -0.67 17.75 5.09
N ASP A 62 -0.12 16.75 4.41
CA ASP A 62 0.94 16.93 3.43
C ASP A 62 0.31 16.95 2.03
N GLU A 63 0.65 17.94 1.21
CA GLU A 63 0.30 17.99 -0.21
C GLU A 63 1.55 17.65 -1.04
N THR A 64 1.43 16.69 -1.96
CA THR A 64 2.53 16.27 -2.84
C THR A 64 2.05 16.13 -4.27
N TYR A 65 2.82 16.68 -5.22
CA TYR A 65 2.50 16.58 -6.64
C TYR A 65 3.10 15.30 -7.24
N ILE A 66 2.24 14.39 -7.69
CA ILE A 66 2.65 13.09 -8.23
C ILE A 66 2.12 12.86 -9.63
N LYS A 67 2.81 12.03 -10.40
CA LYS A 67 2.42 11.68 -11.78
C LYS A 67 1.77 10.29 -11.82
N VAL A 68 0.47 10.24 -12.07
CA VAL A 68 -0.31 9.01 -12.16
C VAL A 68 -0.78 8.79 -13.59
N LYS A 69 -0.39 7.66 -14.20
CA LYS A 69 -0.72 7.33 -15.61
C LYS A 69 -0.45 8.48 -16.60
N GLY A 70 0.65 9.22 -16.38
CA GLY A 70 1.07 10.31 -17.24
C GLY A 70 0.46 11.69 -16.93
N LYS A 71 -0.56 11.75 -16.07
CA LYS A 71 -1.18 13.02 -15.62
C LYS A 71 -0.62 13.42 -14.26
N TRP A 72 -0.39 14.71 -14.08
CA TRP A 72 -0.02 15.24 -12.78
C TRP A 72 -1.26 15.45 -11.91
N MET A 73 -1.16 15.05 -10.65
CA MET A 73 -2.24 15.03 -9.67
C MET A 73 -1.71 15.41 -8.29
N TYR A 74 -2.57 16.00 -7.46
CA TYR A 74 -2.24 16.38 -6.09
C TYR A 74 -2.64 15.25 -5.15
N LEU A 75 -1.66 14.68 -4.47
CA LEU A 75 -1.87 13.72 -3.39
C LEU A 75 -1.89 14.48 -2.07
N TYR A 76 -3.03 14.44 -1.38
CA TYR A 76 -3.20 14.90 -0.01
C TYR A 76 -3.11 13.71 0.93
N ARG A 77 -2.28 13.80 1.98
CA ARG A 77 -2.17 12.77 3.01
C ARG A 77 -2.38 13.38 4.38
N ALA A 78 -3.40 12.91 5.10
CA ALA A 78 -3.64 13.26 6.49
C ALA A 78 -2.90 12.30 7.41
N VAL A 79 -2.08 12.84 8.31
CA VAL A 79 -1.26 12.07 9.27
C VAL A 79 -1.46 12.65 10.67
N ASP A 80 -1.55 11.80 11.68
CA ASP A 80 -1.64 12.24 13.07
C ASP A 80 -0.28 12.71 13.63
N SER A 81 -0.28 13.22 14.87
CA SER A 81 0.95 13.64 15.56
C SER A 81 1.97 12.52 15.81
N GLU A 82 1.57 11.25 15.78
CA GLU A 82 2.42 10.08 15.99
C GLU A 82 2.95 9.48 14.66
N GLY A 83 2.55 10.05 13.51
CA GLY A 83 2.94 9.56 12.19
C GLY A 83 2.02 8.49 11.61
N ASN A 84 0.87 8.19 12.24
CA ASN A 84 -0.11 7.26 11.68
C ASN A 84 -0.93 7.96 10.58
N THR A 85 -1.07 7.30 9.43
CA THR A 85 -1.89 7.80 8.32
C THR A 85 -3.37 7.67 8.68
N ILE A 86 -4.09 8.81 8.64
CA ILE A 86 -5.54 8.88 8.85
C ILE A 86 -6.25 8.56 7.53
N ASP A 87 -5.91 9.32 6.48
CA ASP A 87 -6.53 9.18 5.16
C ASP A 87 -5.65 9.78 4.06
N PHE A 88 -6.02 9.50 2.81
CA PHE A 88 -5.40 10.10 1.64
C PHE A 88 -6.43 10.41 0.56
N TYR A 89 -6.22 11.50 -0.18
CA TYR A 89 -7.04 11.91 -1.30
C TYR A 89 -6.14 12.19 -2.50
N LEU A 90 -6.57 11.72 -3.68
CA LEU A 90 -5.79 11.75 -4.92
C LEU A 90 -6.62 12.35 -6.07
#